data_AF-A0A3E0MIN7-F1
#
_entry.id   AF-A0A3E0MIN7-F1
#
_cell.length_a   1.000
_cell.length_b   1.000
_cell.length_c   1.000
_cell.angle_alpha   90.00
_cell.angle_beta   90.00
_cell.angle_gamma   90.00
#
_symmetry.space_group_name_H-M   'P 1'
#
loop_
_entity.id
_entity.type
_entity.pdbx_description
1 polymer ?
#
loop_
_entity_poly.entity_id
_entity_poly.type
_entity_poly.pdbx_seq_one_letter_code
_entity_poly.pdbx_strand_id
1 'polypeptide(L)'
;MAWPFIIANASVPLLGVVDTAVIGNTGSVIDLGAIALGALIFSFVYWSFGFLRMGTTGFVAQAKGAGDEEEVRAIFGRAGLIALSVGIALLLLQLPIGAMSFSLLSGEEAV
;
A
#
# COMPACT_ATOMS: atom_id res chain seq x y z
N MET A 1 0.75 17.45 -18.34
CA MET A 1 2.07 16.81 -18.16
C MET A 1 1.88 15.50 -17.40
N ALA A 2 1.91 14.34 -18.09
CA ALA A 2 1.59 13.03 -17.49
C ALA A 2 2.82 12.18 -17.13
N TRP A 3 4.01 12.56 -17.59
CA TRP A 3 5.25 11.79 -17.40
C TRP A 3 5.65 11.51 -15.95
N PRO A 4 5.44 12.39 -14.94
CA PRO A 4 5.79 12.07 -13.55
C PRO A 4 4.85 11.00 -12.97
N PHE A 5 3.58 11.03 -13.38
CA PHE A 5 2.59 10.05 -12.98
C PHE A 5 2.89 8.67 -13.59
N ILE A 6 3.33 8.64 -14.85
CA ILE A 6 3.74 7.40 -15.53
C ILE A 6 4.94 6.77 -14.82
N ILE A 7 5.98 7.56 -14.50
CA ILE A 7 7.17 7.06 -13.79
C ILE A 7 6.80 6.52 -12.41
N ALA A 8 5.99 7.26 -11.64
CA ALA A 8 5.58 6.84 -10.29
C ALA A 8 4.81 5.51 -10.28
N ASN A 9 3.95 5.28 -11.28
CA ASN A 9 3.22 4.01 -11.39
C ASN A 9 4.08 2.87 -11.96
N ALA A 10 5.08 3.18 -12.79
CA ALA A 10 6.03 2.19 -13.30
C ALA A 10 6.97 1.65 -12.21
N SER A 11 7.22 2.39 -11.14
CA SER A 11 8.07 1.94 -10.02
C SER A 11 7.52 0.71 -9.30
N VAL A 12 6.19 0.56 -9.22
CA VAL A 12 5.55 -0.58 -8.53
C VAL A 12 5.88 -1.93 -9.20
N PRO A 13 5.63 -2.12 -10.52
CA PRO A 13 6.00 -3.38 -11.19
C PRO A 13 7.52 -3.56 -11.28
N LEU A 14 8.31 -2.49 -11.40
CA LEU A 14 9.77 -2.59 -11.42
C LEU A 14 10.35 -3.12 -10.11
N LEU A 15 9.82 -2.67 -8.96
CA LEU A 15 10.21 -3.21 -7.65
C LEU A 15 9.92 -4.71 -7.56
N GLY A 16 8.74 -5.15 -8.01
CA GLY A 16 8.40 -6.57 -8.04
C GLY A 16 9.35 -7.43 -8.90
N VAL A 17 9.81 -6.91 -10.04
CA VAL A 17 10.80 -7.60 -10.89
C VAL A 17 12.16 -7.69 -10.19
N VAL A 18 12.61 -6.62 -9.53
CA VAL A 18 13.89 -6.59 -8.81
C VAL A 18 13.86 -7.54 -7.61
N ASP A 19 12.79 -7.52 -6.80
CA ASP A 19 12.62 -8.42 -5.66
C ASP A 19 12.64 -9.88 -6.12
N THR A 20 11.89 -10.20 -7.18
CA THR A 20 11.86 -11.55 -7.76
C THR A 20 13.24 -11.97 -8.29
N ALA A 21 13.98 -11.07 -8.94
CA ALA A 21 15.31 -11.37 -9.47
C ALA A 21 16.37 -11.60 -8.36
N VAL A 22 16.33 -10.80 -7.29
CA VAL A 22 17.23 -10.95 -6.14
C VAL A 22 16.94 -12.26 -5.40
N ILE A 23 15.67 -12.54 -5.12
CA ILE A 23 15.25 -13.72 -4.36
C ILE A 23 15.41 -14.98 -5.21
N GLY A 24 15.07 -14.94 -6.50
CA GLY A 24 15.24 -16.06 -7.42
C GLY A 24 16.70 -16.50 -7.59
N ASN A 25 17.66 -15.62 -7.27
CA ASN A 25 19.08 -15.92 -7.28
C ASN A 25 19.64 -16.38 -5.92
N THR A 26 18.90 -16.21 -4.81
CA THR A 26 19.42 -16.40 -3.44
C THR A 26 18.59 -17.34 -2.54
N GLY A 27 17.34 -17.67 -2.86
CA GLY A 27 16.43 -18.43 -1.99
C GLY A 27 16.00 -19.81 -2.50
N SER A 28 15.59 -20.68 -1.58
CA SER A 28 14.88 -21.93 -1.90
C SER A 28 13.49 -21.65 -2.48
N VAL A 29 12.90 -22.60 -3.20
CA VAL A 29 11.51 -22.51 -3.71
C VAL A 29 10.51 -22.19 -2.58
N ILE A 30 10.78 -22.66 -1.37
CA ILE A 30 9.95 -22.42 -0.18
C ILE A 30 10.04 -20.94 0.26
N ASP A 31 11.23 -20.35 0.20
CA ASP A 31 11.44 -18.94 0.58
C ASP A 31 10.73 -17.99 -0.40
N LEU A 32 10.76 -18.33 -1.70
CA LEU A 32 10.01 -17.62 -2.74
C LEU A 32 8.50 -17.67 -2.49
N GLY A 33 7.96 -18.83 -2.11
CA GLY A 33 6.54 -18.99 -1.78
C GLY A 33 6.11 -18.16 -0.58
N ALA A 34 6.91 -18.15 0.49
CA ALA A 34 6.65 -17.35 1.69
C ALA A 34 6.64 -15.84 1.39
N ILE A 35 7.59 -15.37 0.59
CA ILE A 35 7.67 -13.95 0.21
C ILE A 35 6.51 -13.57 -0.71
N ALA A 36 6.14 -14.41 -1.68
CA ALA A 36 4.99 -14.18 -2.55
C ALA A 36 3.69 -14.02 -1.74
N LEU A 37 3.48 -14.86 -0.73
CA LEU A 37 2.32 -14.77 0.15
C LEU A 37 2.36 -13.48 0.99
N GLY A 38 3.53 -13.13 1.53
CA GLY A 38 3.72 -11.87 2.25
C GLY A 38 3.41 -10.64 1.38
N ALA A 39 3.88 -10.64 0.12
CA ALA A 39 3.62 -9.59 -0.85
C ALA A 39 2.14 -9.48 -1.23
N LEU A 40 1.43 -10.62 -1.33
CA LEU A 40 -0.01 -10.67 -1.56
C LEU A 40 -0.78 -10.02 -0.40
N ILE A 41 -0.48 -10.44 0.84
CA ILE A 41 -1.11 -9.90 2.06
C ILE A 41 -0.85 -8.40 2.15
N PHE A 42 0.41 -7.98 1.98
CA PHE A 42 0.78 -6.57 1.99
C PHE A 42 0.02 -5.79 0.92
N SER A 43 -0.03 -6.29 -0.31
CA SER A 43 -0.71 -5.63 -1.42
C SER A 43 -2.20 -5.45 -1.13
N PHE A 44 -2.86 -6.48 -0.60
CA PHE A 44 -4.27 -6.44 -0.23
C PHE A 44 -4.56 -5.40 0.87
N VAL A 45 -3.77 -5.42 1.96
CA VAL A 45 -3.91 -4.46 3.05
C VAL A 45 -3.65 -3.04 2.56
N TYR A 46 -2.56 -2.83 1.82
CA TYR A 46 -2.20 -1.52 1.29
C TYR A 46 -3.27 -0.96 0.34
N TRP A 47 -3.78 -1.78 -0.59
CA TRP A 47 -4.84 -1.37 -1.52
C TRP A 47 -6.16 -1.04 -0.82
N SER A 48 -6.45 -1.70 0.31
CA SER A 48 -7.64 -1.40 1.11
C SER A 48 -7.66 0.04 1.62
N PHE A 49 -6.50 0.68 1.78
CA PHE A 49 -6.35 2.09 2.14
C PHE A 49 -6.17 3.03 0.95
N GLY A 50 -6.26 2.54 -0.29
CA GLY A 50 -6.15 3.34 -1.51
C GLY A 50 -7.19 4.47 -1.59
N PHE A 51 -8.31 4.33 -0.88
CA PHE A 51 -9.35 5.36 -0.78
C PHE A 51 -8.85 6.67 -0.14
N LEU A 52 -7.85 6.62 0.76
CA LEU A 52 -7.28 7.84 1.35
C LEU A 52 -6.74 8.76 0.26
N ARG A 53 -6.08 8.19 -0.76
CA ARG A 53 -5.52 8.94 -1.88
C ARG A 53 -6.60 9.55 -2.77
N MET A 54 -7.58 8.74 -3.21
CA MET A 54 -8.64 9.24 -4.09
C MET A 54 -9.58 10.22 -3.38
N GLY A 55 -9.93 9.95 -2.12
CA GLY A 55 -10.81 10.81 -1.32
C GLY A 55 -10.20 12.17 -1.04
N THR A 56 -8.92 12.23 -0.65
CA THR A 56 -8.23 13.49 -0.34
C THR A 56 -7.98 14.35 -1.58
N THR A 57 -7.65 13.74 -2.72
CA THR A 57 -7.45 14.46 -3.99
C THR A 57 -8.71 15.22 -4.41
N GLY A 58 -9.90 14.63 -4.20
CA GLY A 58 -11.17 15.29 -4.49
C GLY A 58 -11.41 16.55 -3.65
N PHE A 59 -11.18 16.47 -2.34
CA PHE A 59 -11.31 17.64 -1.45
C PHE A 59 -10.30 18.73 -1.78
N VAL A 60 -9.03 18.37 -2.03
CA VAL A 60 -8.00 19.34 -2.44
C VAL A 60 -8.38 20.04 -3.75
N ALA A 61 -8.91 19.29 -4.73
CA ALA A 61 -9.35 19.86 -6.00
C ALA A 61 -10.51 20.85 -5.83
N GLN A 62 -11.47 20.56 -4.94
CA GLN A 62 -12.58 21.46 -4.63
C GLN A 62 -12.11 22.74 -3.94
N ALA A 63 -11.31 22.63 -2.87
CA ALA A 63 -10.79 23.78 -2.14
C ALA A 63 -9.92 24.68 -3.04
N LYS A 64 -9.04 24.06 -3.84
CA LYS A 64 -8.23 24.77 -4.83
C LYS A 64 -9.07 25.44 -5.91
N GLY A 65 -10.12 24.79 -6.39
CA GLY A 65 -11.07 25.36 -7.36
C GLY A 65 -11.85 26.56 -6.80
N ALA A 66 -12.08 26.60 -5.48
CA ALA A 66 -12.72 27.72 -4.78
C ALA A 66 -11.74 28.86 -4.41
N GLY A 67 -10.44 28.69 -4.62
CA GLY A 67 -9.40 29.66 -4.22
C GLY A 67 -9.10 29.67 -2.72
N ASP A 68 -9.53 28.63 -1.98
CA ASP A 68 -9.35 28.51 -0.54
C ASP A 68 -8.04 27.76 -0.21
N GLU A 69 -6.95 28.51 -0.21
CA GLU A 69 -5.61 27.99 0.11
C GLU A 69 -5.46 27.58 1.59
N GLU A 70 -6.31 28.10 2.48
CA GLU A 70 -6.30 27.71 3.89
C GLU A 70 -6.88 26.30 4.05
N GLU A 71 -8.01 26.02 3.40
CA GLU A 71 -8.61 24.69 3.42
C GLU A 71 -7.71 23.65 2.72
N VAL A 72 -6.99 24.00 1.66
CA VAL A 72 -5.99 23.10 1.04
C VAL A 72 -4.93 22.65 2.06
N ARG A 73 -4.42 23.58 2.88
CA ARG A 73 -3.44 23.27 3.95
C ARG A 73 -4.07 22.45 5.07
N ALA A 74 -5.31 22.77 5.45
CA ALA A 74 -6.05 22.01 6.46
C ALA A 74 -6.28 20.55 6.01
N ILE A 75 -6.67 20.35 4.75
CA ILE A 75 -6.83 19.01 4.16
C ILE A 75 -5.50 18.26 4.19
N PHE A 76 -4.38 18.90 3.80
CA PHE A 76 -3.06 18.27 3.87
C PHE A 76 -2.70 17.81 5.28
N GLY A 77 -2.91 18.66 6.29
CA GLY A 77 -2.66 18.32 7.69
C GLY A 77 -3.52 17.15 8.18
N ARG A 78 -4.83 17.21 7.95
CA ARG A 78 -5.78 16.14 8.35
C ARG A 78 -5.46 14.82 7.65
N ALA A 79 -5.25 14.86 6.34
CA ALA A 79 -4.90 13.68 5.54
C ALA A 79 -3.57 13.07 5.97
N GLY A 80 -2.56 13.92 6.22
CA GLY A 80 -1.24 13.50 6.69
C GLY A 80 -1.31 12.82 8.06
N LEU A 81 -2.05 13.39 9.02
CA LEU A 81 -2.24 12.79 10.34
C LEU A 81 -2.94 11.43 10.26
N ILE A 82 -3.99 11.31 9.43
CA ILE A 82 -4.69 10.03 9.23
C ILE A 82 -3.74 9.00 8.61
N ALA A 83 -3.04 9.36 7.53
CA ALA A 83 -2.11 8.46 6.85
C ALA A 83 -0.99 7.98 7.78
N LEU A 84 -0.40 8.89 8.58
CA LEU A 84 0.65 8.55 9.54
C LEU A 84 0.12 7.62 10.64
N SER A 85 -1.08 7.92 11.17
CA SER A 85 -1.71 7.11 12.21
C SER A 85 -2.04 5.70 11.72
N VAL A 86 -2.60 5.58 10.51
CA VAL A 86 -2.87 4.29 9.87
C VAL A 86 -1.56 3.54 9.61
N GLY A 87 -0.53 4.21 9.09
CA GLY A 87 0.78 3.60 8.85
C GLY A 87 1.42 3.05 10.13
N ILE A 88 1.41 3.82 11.22
CA ILE A 88 1.90 3.37 12.53
C ILE A 88 1.06 2.20 13.05
N ALA A 89 -0.26 2.27 12.93
CA ALA A 89 -1.14 1.18 13.36
C ALA A 89 -0.85 -0.11 12.59
N LEU A 90 -0.63 -0.04 11.27
CA LEU A 90 -0.26 -1.20 10.46
C LEU A 90 1.09 -1.79 10.86
N LEU A 91 2.09 -0.95 11.15
CA LEU A 91 3.40 -1.42 11.63
C LEU A 91 3.29 -2.13 12.98
N LEU A 92 2.51 -1.59 13.92
CA LEU A 92 2.30 -2.20 15.22
C LEU A 92 1.48 -3.50 15.12
N LEU A 93 0.53 -3.56 14.19
CA LEU A 93 -0.37 -4.70 13.98
C LEU A 93 0.14 -5.69 12.93
N GLN A 94 1.37 -5.55 12.43
CA GLN A 94 1.88 -6.42 11.36
C GLN A 94 1.86 -7.91 11.74
N LEU A 95 2.17 -8.23 13.00
CA LEU A 95 2.19 -9.61 13.50
C LEU A 95 0.78 -10.22 13.56
N PRO A 96 -0.22 -9.59 14.21
CA PRO A 96 -1.58 -10.13 14.21
C PRO A 96 -2.22 -10.13 12.82
N ILE A 97 -1.94 -9.14 11.97
CA ILE A 97 -2.39 -9.13 10.57
C ILE A 97 -1.85 -10.36 9.83
N GLY A 98 -0.54 -10.61 9.93
CA GLY A 98 0.09 -11.79 9.34
C GLY A 98 -0.54 -13.09 9.85
N ALA A 99 -0.67 -13.25 11.17
CA ALA A 99 -1.25 -14.45 11.77
C ALA A 99 -2.70 -14.70 11.30
N MET A 100 -3.55 -13.66 11.24
CA MET A 100 -4.91 -13.80 10.71
C MET A 100 -4.92 -14.15 9.23
N SER A 101 -4.08 -13.49 8.42
CA SER A 101 -3.99 -13.77 6.99
C SER A 101 -3.54 -15.20 6.71
N PHE A 102 -2.52 -15.70 7.41
CA PHE A 102 -2.11 -17.10 7.29
C PHE A 102 -3.22 -18.06 7.74
N SER A 103 -3.92 -17.78 8.84
CA SER A 103 -5.05 -18.61 9.28
C SER A 103 -6.17 -18.69 8.24
N LEU A 104 -6.44 -17.60 7.51
CA LEU A 104 -7.45 -17.57 6.46
C LEU A 104 -6.99 -18.34 5.21
N LEU A 105 -5.73 -18.18 4.82
CA LEU A 105 -5.16 -18.80 3.62
C LEU A 105 -4.89 -20.30 3.81
N SER A 106 -4.47 -20.73 5.00
CA SER A 106 -4.28 -22.17 5.32
C SER A 106 -5.61 -22.92 5.49
N GLY A 107 -6.74 -22.23 5.63
CA GLY A 107 -8.07 -22.84 5.70
C GLY A 107 -8.61 -23.34 4.36
N GLU A 108 -7.98 -22.98 3.24
CA GLU A 108 -8.43 -23.35 1.88
C GLU A 108 -7.86 -24.71 1.41
N GLU A 109 -6.85 -25.28 2.08
CA GLU A 109 -6.27 -26.61 1.76
C GLU A 109 -7.13 -27.81 2.21
N ALA A 110 -8.40 -27.59 2.53
CA ALA A 110 -9.36 -28.65 2.88
C ALA A 110 -10.42 -28.86 1.78
N VAL A 111 -10.02 -28.97 0.50
CA VAL A 111 -10.83 -29.56 -0.58
C VAL A 111 -9.96 -30.37 -1.54
#